data_AF-A0A3D4CUA8-F1
#
_entry.id   AF-A0A3D4CUA8-F1
#
_cell.length_a   1.000
_cell.length_b   1.000
_cell.length_c   1.000
_cell.angle_alpha   90.00
_cell.angle_beta   90.00
_cell.angle_gamma   90.00
#
_symmetry.space_group_name_H-M   'P 1'
#
loop_
_entity.id
_entity.type
_entity.pdbx_description
1 polymer ?
#
loop_
_entity_poly.entity_id
_entity_poly.type
_entity_poly.pdbx_seq_one_letter_code
_entity_poly.pdbx_strand_id
1 'polypeptide(L)'
;KQVAVIGHSRLGKTSLWAGATDPRFQVVISNNSGCGGAALSKRAFGETVGRINRSFPHWFNGNFKKYNGNEKELPFDQHQLIALMAPRAVYVASATEDRWADPRGEFLSLLHAQPVYDLYRKSSLGVTEMPPAGQSVGTLMGYHLRDGKHDVTPEDWAFYLAFAKRNLGKNPK
;
A
#
# COMPACT_ATOMS: atom_id res chain seq x y z
N LYS A 1 1.78 -22.65 5.26
CA LYS A 1 0.81 -21.86 6.06
C LYS A 1 0.28 -20.74 5.18
N GLN A 2 -1.04 -20.59 5.07
CA GLN A 2 -1.70 -19.62 4.17
C GLN A 2 -2.33 -18.50 5.00
N VAL A 3 -1.61 -17.39 5.20
CA VAL A 3 -2.09 -16.26 6.01
C VAL A 3 -2.01 -14.98 5.18
N ALA A 4 -3.12 -14.24 5.16
CA ALA A 4 -3.19 -12.88 4.66
C ALA A 4 -3.24 -11.89 5.84
N VAL A 5 -2.44 -10.82 5.79
CA VAL A 5 -2.50 -9.71 6.76
C VAL A 5 -3.15 -8.51 6.10
N ILE A 6 -4.12 -7.91 6.78
CA ILE A 6 -4.88 -6.76 6.31
C ILE A 6 -4.93 -5.69 7.39
N GLY A 7 -4.93 -4.44 6.97
CA GLY A 7 -5.23 -3.32 7.85
C GLY A 7 -5.86 -2.17 7.09
N HIS A 8 -6.67 -1.39 7.80
CA HIS A 8 -7.26 -0.16 7.31
C HIS A 8 -6.60 1.06 7.96
N SER A 9 -6.37 2.13 7.20
CA SER A 9 -5.90 3.40 7.73
C SER A 9 -4.55 3.24 8.43
N ARG A 10 -4.42 3.73 9.67
CA ARG A 10 -3.26 3.49 10.53
C ARG A 10 -2.86 2.02 10.65
N LEU A 11 -3.83 1.10 10.64
CA LEU A 11 -3.55 -0.34 10.70
C LEU A 11 -3.09 -0.88 9.34
N GLY A 12 -3.45 -0.23 8.23
CA GLY A 12 -2.89 -0.49 6.90
C GLY A 12 -1.40 -0.16 6.83
N LYS A 13 -0.97 0.92 7.50
CA LYS A 13 0.46 1.23 7.68
C LYS A 13 1.17 0.07 8.39
N THR A 14 0.55 -0.47 9.44
CA THR A 14 1.11 -1.62 10.19
C THR A 14 1.06 -2.93 9.42
N SER A 15 0.04 -3.18 8.58
CA SER A 15 -0.02 -4.40 7.76
C SER A 15 1.08 -4.42 6.71
N LEU A 16 1.38 -3.28 6.09
CA LEU A 16 2.52 -3.13 5.18
C LEU A 16 3.85 -3.39 5.89
N TRP A 17 4.06 -2.79 7.07
CA TRP A 17 5.29 -3.00 7.84
C TRP A 17 5.45 -4.45 8.32
N ALA A 18 4.38 -5.06 8.82
CA ALA A 18 4.36 -6.47 9.19
C ALA A 18 4.65 -7.36 7.97
N GLY A 19 4.03 -7.06 6.83
CA GLY A 19 4.29 -7.74 5.57
C GLY A 19 5.76 -7.66 5.15
N ALA A 20 6.36 -6.47 5.21
CA ALA A 20 7.75 -6.26 4.83
C ALA A 20 8.76 -6.93 5.77
N THR A 21 8.48 -6.95 7.09
CA THR A 21 9.41 -7.50 8.10
C THR A 21 9.19 -8.96 8.44
N ASP A 22 8.03 -9.53 8.10
CA ASP A 22 7.70 -10.93 8.34
C ASP A 22 7.33 -11.64 7.02
N PRO A 23 8.24 -12.45 6.46
CA PRO A 23 8.00 -13.14 5.20
C PRO A 23 6.97 -14.27 5.30
N ARG A 24 6.47 -14.59 6.50
CA ARG A 24 5.46 -15.65 6.71
C ARG A 24 4.07 -15.27 6.20
N PHE A 25 3.78 -13.97 6.03
CA PHE A 25 2.53 -13.50 5.41
C PHE A 25 2.61 -13.63 3.90
N GLN A 26 1.73 -14.44 3.30
CA GLN A 26 1.72 -14.70 1.85
C GLN A 26 1.03 -13.59 1.05
N VAL A 27 0.05 -12.93 1.68
CA VAL A 27 -0.73 -11.84 1.10
C VAL A 27 -0.74 -10.69 2.10
N VAL A 28 -0.46 -9.47 1.62
CA VAL A 28 -0.49 -8.24 2.42
C VAL A 28 -1.47 -7.28 1.79
N ILE A 29 -2.40 -6.74 2.58
CA ILE A 29 -3.46 -5.85 2.12
C ILE A 29 -3.40 -4.55 2.92
N SER A 30 -3.40 -3.45 2.17
CA SER A 30 -3.35 -2.08 2.68
C SER A 30 -4.57 -1.32 2.19
N ASN A 31 -5.54 -1.06 3.06
CA ASN A 31 -6.77 -0.34 2.74
C ASN A 31 -6.72 1.11 3.22
N ASN A 32 -6.66 2.08 2.30
CA ASN A 32 -6.66 3.51 2.60
C ASN A 32 -5.58 3.89 3.63
N SER A 33 -4.35 3.42 3.43
CA SER A 33 -3.30 3.51 4.44
C SER A 33 -2.63 4.87 4.48
N GLY A 34 -2.62 5.61 3.38
CA GLY A 34 -2.14 6.97 3.26
C GLY A 34 -0.69 7.20 3.66
N CYS A 35 -0.40 8.38 4.20
CA CYS A 35 0.94 8.86 4.55
C CYS A 35 1.67 7.92 5.51
N GLY A 36 2.92 7.55 5.20
CA GLY A 36 3.69 6.57 5.98
C GLY A 36 3.17 5.12 5.90
N GLY A 37 2.14 4.88 5.09
CA GLY A 37 1.68 3.57 4.63
C GLY A 37 2.05 3.37 3.17
N ALA A 38 1.06 3.30 2.28
CA ALA A 38 1.28 3.14 0.84
C ALA A 38 1.56 4.46 0.12
N ALA A 39 1.08 5.61 0.59
CA ALA A 39 1.21 6.86 -0.18
C ALA A 39 2.64 7.40 -0.18
N LEU A 40 3.16 7.75 -1.37
CA LEU A 40 4.49 8.35 -1.52
C LEU A 40 4.62 9.64 -0.69
N SER A 41 5.52 9.62 0.30
CA SER A 41 5.79 10.76 1.18
C SER A 41 6.31 11.95 0.39
N LYS A 42 7.11 11.72 -0.66
CA LYS A 42 7.68 12.79 -1.50
C LYS A 42 6.65 13.55 -2.33
N ARG A 43 5.43 13.02 -2.48
CA ARG A 43 4.33 13.75 -3.13
C ARG A 43 3.79 14.89 -2.26
N ALA A 44 3.96 14.80 -0.94
CA ALA A 44 3.52 15.80 0.03
C ALA A 44 2.07 16.29 -0.21
N PHE A 45 1.15 15.37 -0.48
CA PHE A 45 -0.26 15.64 -0.76
C PHE A 45 -1.16 15.05 0.35
N GLY A 46 -2.21 15.77 0.74
CA GLY A 46 -3.09 15.34 1.84
C GLY A 46 -2.34 15.38 3.17
N GLU A 47 -2.25 14.25 3.87
CA GLU A 47 -1.41 14.13 5.06
C GLU A 47 0.09 14.13 4.70
N THR A 48 0.86 15.02 5.34
CA THR A 48 2.32 15.11 5.14
C THR A 48 3.09 14.51 6.32
N VAL A 49 4.41 14.28 6.15
CA VAL A 49 5.27 13.77 7.22
C VAL A 49 5.25 14.70 8.43
N GLY A 50 5.28 16.01 8.19
CA GLY A 50 5.14 17.01 9.25
C GLY A 50 3.79 16.91 9.97
N ARG A 51 2.69 16.70 9.23
CA ARG A 51 1.35 16.65 9.80
C ARG A 51 1.13 15.38 10.64
N ILE A 52 1.48 14.21 10.11
CA ILE A 52 1.28 12.93 10.79
C ILE A 52 2.12 12.84 12.08
N ASN A 53 3.36 13.34 12.06
CA ASN A 53 4.23 13.34 13.25
C ASN A 53 3.77 14.31 14.35
N ARG A 54 3.09 15.42 13.99
CA ARG A 54 2.52 16.36 14.96
C ARG A 54 1.25 15.81 15.59
N SER A 55 0.36 15.24 14.77
CA SER A 55 -0.90 14.67 15.25
C SER A 55 -0.69 13.37 16.03
N PHE A 56 0.28 12.55 15.61
CA PHE A 56 0.55 11.22 16.15
C PHE A 56 2.04 11.00 16.44
N PRO A 57 2.60 11.69 17.46
CA PRO A 57 4.04 11.70 17.72
C PRO A 57 4.64 10.36 18.17
N HIS A 58 3.80 9.35 18.41
CA HIS A 58 4.16 8.01 18.86
C HIS A 58 4.10 6.95 17.75
N TRP A 59 3.62 7.27 16.54
CA TRP A 59 3.48 6.28 15.46
C TRP A 59 4.79 5.91 14.79
N PHE A 60 5.72 6.86 14.68
CA PHE A 60 7.00 6.66 14.02
C PHE A 60 8.14 6.93 14.99
N ASN A 61 9.31 6.37 14.69
CA ASN A 61 10.51 6.65 15.46
C ASN A 61 10.89 8.15 15.37
N GLY A 62 11.67 8.63 16.34
CA GLY A 62 12.07 10.03 16.42
C GLY A 62 12.85 10.55 15.20
N ASN A 63 13.58 9.69 14.48
CA ASN A 63 14.34 10.08 13.29
C ASN A 63 13.42 10.50 12.14
N PHE A 64 12.20 9.97 12.04
CA PHE A 64 11.27 10.35 10.98
C PHE A 64 10.87 11.85 11.05
N LYS A 65 10.96 12.46 12.24
CA LYS A 65 10.69 13.89 12.44
C LYS A 65 11.69 14.81 11.74
N LYS A 66 12.89 14.31 11.38
CA LYS A 66 13.89 15.05 10.58
C LYS A 66 13.37 15.43 9.19
N TYR A 67 12.35 14.72 8.70
CA TYR A 67 11.77 14.92 7.37
C TYR A 67 10.45 15.70 7.40
N ASN A 68 10.09 16.28 8.55
CA ASN A 68 8.90 17.14 8.66
C ASN A 68 9.05 18.37 7.75
N GLY A 69 8.25 18.46 6.69
CA GLY A 69 8.38 19.55 5.69
C GLY A 69 9.65 19.45 4.84
N ASN A 70 10.30 18.29 4.87
CA ASN A 70 11.55 18.01 4.15
C ASN A 70 11.50 16.60 3.53
N GLU A 71 10.34 16.20 3.02
CA GLU A 71 10.06 14.86 2.51
C GLU A 71 10.99 14.47 1.34
N LYS A 72 11.47 15.46 0.57
CA LYS A 72 12.41 15.27 -0.54
C LYS A 72 13.75 14.68 -0.09
N GLU A 73 14.17 14.92 1.15
CA GLU A 73 15.43 14.40 1.71
C GLU A 73 15.29 12.99 2.30
N LEU A 74 14.09 12.39 2.31
CA LEU A 74 13.96 10.98 2.69
C LEU A 74 14.87 10.11 1.79
N PRO A 75 15.73 9.23 2.35
CA PRO A 75 16.59 8.36 1.54
C PRO A 75 15.82 7.23 0.86
N PHE A 76 14.52 7.10 1.15
CA PHE A 76 13.60 6.14 0.55
C PHE A 76 12.24 6.80 0.29
N ASP A 77 11.32 6.06 -0.32
CA ASP A 77 9.89 6.37 -0.26
C ASP A 77 9.06 5.07 -0.24
N GLN A 78 7.75 5.17 -0.07
CA GLN A 78 6.88 4.04 0.26
C GLN A 78 6.83 2.93 -0.81
N HIS A 79 7.17 3.22 -2.07
CA HIS A 79 7.29 2.18 -3.10
C HIS A 79 8.37 1.15 -2.75
N GLN A 80 9.43 1.55 -2.02
CA GLN A 80 10.46 0.63 -1.55
C GLN A 80 9.95 -0.25 -0.42
N LEU A 81 9.10 0.28 0.48
CA LEU A 81 8.40 -0.52 1.48
C LEU A 81 7.52 -1.58 0.80
N ILE A 82 6.80 -1.19 -0.26
CA ILE A 82 6.00 -2.13 -1.05
C ILE A 82 6.90 -3.20 -1.71
N ALA A 83 8.02 -2.79 -2.28
CA ALA A 83 8.96 -3.69 -2.95
C ALA A 83 9.56 -4.76 -2.02
N LEU A 84 9.74 -4.48 -0.72
CA LEU A 84 10.23 -5.46 0.27
C LEU A 84 9.32 -6.69 0.42
N MET A 85 8.07 -6.62 -0.05
CA MET A 85 7.16 -7.77 -0.03
C MET A 85 7.33 -8.70 -1.22
N ALA A 86 8.02 -8.29 -2.29
CA ALA A 86 8.28 -9.17 -3.42
C ALA A 86 9.03 -10.46 -2.98
N PRO A 87 8.69 -11.64 -3.52
CA PRO A 87 7.70 -11.92 -4.55
C PRO A 87 6.30 -12.28 -4.01
N ARG A 88 5.97 -11.91 -2.77
CA ARG A 88 4.68 -12.21 -2.13
C ARG A 88 3.62 -11.20 -2.57
N ALA A 89 2.36 -11.61 -2.49
CA ALA A 89 1.28 -10.82 -3.04
C ALA A 89 1.00 -9.58 -2.17
N VAL A 90 0.83 -8.42 -2.81
CA VAL A 90 0.50 -7.16 -2.15
C VAL A 90 -0.70 -6.51 -2.82
N TYR A 91 -1.60 -5.97 -2.01
CA TYR A 91 -2.78 -5.26 -2.47
C TYR A 91 -2.86 -3.89 -1.80
N VAL A 92 -3.05 -2.84 -2.59
CA VAL A 92 -3.26 -1.46 -2.12
C VAL A 92 -4.63 -1.02 -2.61
N ALA A 93 -5.45 -0.47 -1.72
CA ALA A 93 -6.76 0.06 -2.09
C ALA A 93 -6.92 1.49 -1.59
N SER A 94 -7.66 2.27 -2.37
CA SER A 94 -7.92 3.68 -2.10
C SER A 94 -9.43 3.99 -2.24
N ALA A 95 -9.87 5.13 -1.71
CA ALA A 95 -11.24 5.64 -1.86
C ALA A 95 -11.26 7.02 -2.54
N THR A 96 -12.26 7.31 -3.40
CA THR A 96 -12.28 8.51 -4.25
C THR A 96 -12.35 9.83 -3.48
N GLU A 97 -13.05 9.86 -2.35
CA GLU A 97 -13.16 11.05 -1.50
C GLU A 97 -12.05 11.14 -0.44
N ASP A 98 -11.21 10.11 -0.29
CA ASP A 98 -10.14 10.06 0.71
C ASP A 98 -8.89 10.80 0.24
N ARG A 99 -9.04 12.10 -0.03
CA ARG A 99 -7.92 12.95 -0.46
C ARG A 99 -6.81 13.05 0.59
N TRP A 100 -7.11 12.78 1.86
CA TRP A 100 -6.12 12.80 2.94
C TRP A 100 -5.09 11.68 2.81
N ALA A 101 -5.50 10.51 2.31
CA ALA A 101 -4.60 9.39 2.06
C ALA A 101 -3.82 9.46 0.73
N ASP A 102 -4.09 10.46 -0.13
CA ASP A 102 -3.49 10.56 -1.47
C ASP A 102 -3.66 9.26 -2.31
N PRO A 103 -4.88 8.94 -2.79
CA PRO A 103 -5.16 7.75 -3.59
C PRO A 103 -4.21 7.59 -4.79
N ARG A 104 -3.87 8.71 -5.43
CA ARG A 104 -2.90 8.74 -6.52
C ARG A 104 -1.50 8.36 -6.06
N GLY A 105 -1.07 8.85 -4.89
CA GLY A 105 0.21 8.48 -4.29
C GLY A 105 0.26 7.02 -3.87
N GLU A 106 -0.83 6.45 -3.36
CA GLU A 106 -0.93 5.01 -3.05
C GLU A 106 -0.81 4.17 -4.33
N PHE A 107 -1.52 4.54 -5.40
CA PHE A 107 -1.39 3.89 -6.71
C PHE A 107 0.03 3.97 -7.28
N LEU A 108 0.62 5.18 -7.33
CA LEU A 108 1.96 5.39 -7.87
C LEU A 108 3.03 4.64 -7.07
N SER A 109 2.86 4.55 -5.76
CA SER A 109 3.75 3.76 -4.90
C SER A 109 3.76 2.28 -5.29
N LEU A 110 2.58 1.70 -5.50
CA LEU A 110 2.45 0.33 -5.98
C LEU A 110 3.06 0.18 -7.38
N LEU A 111 2.75 1.10 -8.30
CA LEU A 111 3.30 1.08 -9.66
C LEU A 111 4.84 1.16 -9.67
N HIS A 112 5.44 2.02 -8.86
CA HIS A 112 6.88 2.16 -8.76
C HIS A 112 7.59 1.00 -8.05
N ALA A 113 6.86 0.15 -7.33
CA ALA A 113 7.38 -1.11 -6.80
C ALA A 113 7.46 -2.22 -7.85
N GLN A 114 6.78 -2.06 -8.99
CA GLN A 114 6.66 -3.08 -10.03
C GLN A 114 8.01 -3.62 -10.56
N PRO A 115 9.07 -2.81 -10.79
CA PRO A 115 10.33 -3.34 -11.29
C PRO A 115 10.93 -4.46 -10.43
N VAL A 116 10.72 -4.41 -9.11
CA VAL A 116 11.19 -5.47 -8.19
C VAL A 116 10.31 -6.73 -8.31
N TYR A 117 9.00 -6.58 -8.48
CA TYR A 117 8.10 -7.71 -8.75
C TYR A 117 8.39 -8.37 -10.10
N ASP A 118 8.71 -7.57 -11.12
CA ASP A 118 9.06 -8.04 -12.45
C ASP A 118 10.35 -8.87 -12.42
N LEU A 119 11.35 -8.48 -11.61
CA LEU A 119 12.59 -9.24 -11.40
C LEU A 119 12.33 -10.68 -10.94
N TYR A 120 11.39 -10.90 -10.02
CA TYR A 120 11.16 -12.23 -9.43
C TYR A 120 10.08 -13.04 -10.14
N ARG A 121 9.03 -12.40 -10.66
CA ARG A 121 7.81 -13.10 -11.12
C ARG A 121 7.30 -12.64 -12.48
N LYS A 122 7.94 -11.65 -13.12
CA LYS A 122 7.43 -10.99 -14.36
C LYS A 122 5.95 -10.62 -14.23
N SER A 123 5.56 -10.17 -13.04
CA SER A 123 4.16 -9.97 -12.67
C SER A 123 3.88 -8.48 -12.54
N SER A 124 3.74 -7.83 -13.68
CA SER A 124 3.38 -6.41 -13.74
C SER A 124 1.98 -6.16 -13.18
N LEU A 125 1.71 -4.90 -12.79
CA LEU A 125 0.38 -4.49 -12.35
C LEU A 125 -0.64 -4.52 -13.52
N GLY A 126 -0.15 -4.47 -14.76
CA GLY A 126 -0.96 -4.53 -15.98
C GLY A 126 -1.58 -3.20 -16.40
N VAL A 127 -1.34 -2.13 -15.65
CA VAL A 127 -1.78 -0.76 -15.94
C VAL A 127 -0.68 0.23 -15.58
N THR A 128 -0.63 1.36 -16.29
CA THR A 128 0.26 2.49 -15.98
C THR A 128 -0.48 3.68 -15.37
N GLU A 129 -1.81 3.67 -15.45
CA GLU A 129 -2.70 4.72 -14.93
C GLU A 129 -3.64 4.14 -13.88
N MET A 130 -4.06 4.99 -12.94
CA MET A 130 -4.96 4.59 -11.86
C MET A 130 -6.32 4.17 -12.47
N PRO A 131 -6.84 2.96 -12.14
CA PRO A 131 -8.12 2.52 -12.70
C PRO A 131 -9.28 3.42 -12.23
N PRO A 132 -10.39 3.44 -13.00
CA PRO A 132 -11.62 4.06 -12.54
C PRO A 132 -12.15 3.39 -11.26
N ALA A 133 -13.03 4.08 -10.55
CA ALA A 133 -13.67 3.53 -9.35
C ALA A 133 -14.47 2.26 -9.67
N GLY A 134 -14.47 1.31 -8.73
CA GLY A 134 -15.16 0.02 -8.86
C GLY A 134 -14.42 -1.03 -9.71
N GLN A 135 -13.18 -0.74 -10.14
CA GLN A 135 -12.36 -1.67 -10.91
C GLN A 135 -11.08 -2.07 -10.17
N SER A 136 -10.92 -3.38 -9.93
CA SER A 136 -9.67 -3.98 -9.47
C SER A 136 -8.78 -4.38 -10.64
N VAL A 137 -7.47 -4.13 -10.51
CA VAL A 137 -6.43 -4.48 -11.48
C VAL A 137 -5.34 -5.36 -10.85
N GLY A 138 -4.53 -5.98 -11.71
CA GLY A 138 -3.34 -6.73 -11.31
C GLY A 138 -3.57 -8.16 -10.81
N THR A 139 -2.47 -8.90 -10.63
CA THR A 139 -2.44 -10.33 -10.29
C THR A 139 -1.77 -10.60 -8.95
N LEU A 140 -0.45 -10.42 -8.88
CA LEU A 140 0.38 -10.55 -7.67
C LEU A 140 0.54 -9.23 -6.93
N MET A 141 0.54 -8.13 -7.68
CA MET A 141 0.30 -6.78 -7.19
C MET A 141 -1.15 -6.44 -7.54
N GLY A 142 -1.91 -5.88 -6.61
CA GLY A 142 -3.32 -5.56 -6.83
C GLY A 142 -3.64 -4.13 -6.41
N TYR A 143 -4.50 -3.47 -7.18
CA TYR A 143 -5.05 -2.16 -6.83
C TYR A 143 -6.52 -2.05 -7.18
N HIS A 144 -7.28 -1.34 -6.35
CA HIS A 144 -8.55 -0.75 -6.77
C HIS A 144 -8.73 0.63 -6.13
N LEU A 145 -9.60 1.40 -6.77
CA LEU A 145 -10.18 2.62 -6.24
C LEU A 145 -11.67 2.36 -6.04
N ARG A 146 -12.23 2.68 -4.88
CA ARG A 146 -13.67 2.57 -4.60
C ARG A 146 -14.30 3.94 -4.46
N ASP A 147 -15.56 4.08 -4.87
CA ASP A 147 -16.32 5.31 -4.61
C ASP A 147 -16.61 5.52 -3.12
N GLY A 148 -16.41 6.76 -2.66
CA GLY A 148 -16.79 7.21 -1.32
C GLY A 148 -15.60 7.55 -0.42
N LYS A 149 -15.87 7.52 0.88
CA LYS A 149 -14.99 8.06 1.94
C LYS A 149 -13.99 7.02 2.48
N HIS A 150 -13.13 7.51 3.36
CA HIS A 150 -12.13 6.73 4.11
C HIS A 150 -12.79 5.64 4.98
N ASP A 151 -12.90 4.44 4.44
CA ASP A 151 -13.57 3.31 5.10
C ASP A 151 -13.09 1.96 4.53
N VAL A 152 -13.54 0.86 5.12
CA VAL A 152 -13.49 -0.50 4.55
C VAL A 152 -14.91 -1.07 4.45
N THR A 153 -15.32 -1.39 3.23
CA THR A 153 -16.69 -1.75 2.86
C THR A 153 -16.78 -3.18 2.33
N PRO A 154 -17.99 -3.74 2.18
CA PRO A 154 -18.17 -5.04 1.55
C PRO A 154 -17.58 -5.15 0.13
N GLU A 155 -17.55 -4.05 -0.63
CA GLU A 155 -16.92 -4.03 -1.96
C GLU A 155 -15.40 -4.22 -1.87
N ASP A 156 -14.74 -3.49 -0.97
CA ASP A 156 -13.31 -3.65 -0.71
C ASP A 156 -13.00 -5.12 -0.33
N TRP A 157 -13.81 -5.68 0.58
CA TRP A 157 -13.70 -7.08 0.99
C TRP A 157 -13.91 -8.08 -0.15
N ALA A 158 -14.84 -7.83 -1.07
CA ALA A 158 -15.04 -8.69 -2.23
C ALA A 158 -13.77 -8.76 -3.09
N PHE A 159 -13.12 -7.62 -3.35
CA PHE A 159 -11.83 -7.60 -4.06
C PHE A 159 -10.72 -8.30 -3.27
N TYR A 160 -10.64 -8.11 -1.96
CA TYR A 160 -9.65 -8.77 -1.11
C TYR A 160 -9.80 -10.29 -1.09
N LEU A 161 -11.03 -10.79 -0.98
CA LEU A 161 -11.31 -12.22 -1.00
C LEU A 161 -10.96 -12.84 -2.36
N ALA A 162 -11.30 -12.17 -3.47
CA ALA A 162 -10.93 -12.61 -4.81
C ALA A 162 -9.41 -12.64 -5.00
N PHE A 163 -8.71 -11.59 -4.54
CA PHE A 163 -7.25 -11.51 -4.61
C PHE A 163 -6.57 -12.56 -3.74
N ALA A 164 -7.02 -12.74 -2.50
CA ALA A 164 -6.49 -13.73 -1.58
C ALA A 164 -6.71 -15.15 -2.10
N LYS A 165 -7.91 -15.48 -2.63
CA LYS A 165 -8.19 -16.78 -3.24
C LYS A 165 -7.22 -17.10 -4.40
N ARG A 166 -6.83 -16.09 -5.17
CA ARG A 166 -5.89 -16.25 -6.29
C ARG A 166 -4.44 -16.45 -5.84
N ASN A 167 -4.05 -15.89 -4.70
CA ASN A 167 -2.64 -15.77 -4.30
C ASN A 167 -2.25 -16.60 -3.06
N LEU A 168 -3.21 -17.01 -2.22
CA LEU A 168 -2.96 -17.94 -1.13
C LEU A 168 -2.76 -19.36 -1.66
N GLY A 169 -1.81 -20.09 -1.06
CA GLY A 169 -1.62 -21.51 -1.35
C GLY A 169 -0.88 -21.84 -2.64
N LYS A 170 -0.53 -20.83 -3.44
CA LYS A 170 0.47 -20.98 -4.50
C LYS A 170 1.84 -20.96 -3.85
N ASN A 171 2.47 -22.14 -3.73
CA ASN A 171 3.83 -22.21 -3.23
C ASN A 171 4.73 -21.33 -4.11
N PRO A 172 5.62 -20.51 -3.52
CA PRO A 172 6.66 -19.86 -4.29
C PRO A 172 7.55 -20.98 -4.86
N LYS A 173 7.38 -21.29 -6.15
CA LYS A 173 8.41 -22.01 -6.89
C LYS A 173 9.63 -21.12 -7.04
#